data_AF-A0A4R3A1H7-F1
#
_entry.id   AF-A0A4R3A1H7-F1
#
_cell.length_a   1.000
_cell.length_b   1.000
_cell.length_c   1.000
_cell.angle_alpha   90.00
_cell.angle_beta   90.00
_cell.angle_gamma   90.00
#
_symmetry.space_group_name_H-M   'P 1'
#
loop_
_entity.id
_entity.type
_entity.pdbx_description
1 polymer ?
#
loop_
_entity_poly.entity_id
_entity_poly.type
_entity_poly.pdbx_seq_one_letter_code
_entity_poly.pdbx_strand_id
1 'polypeptide(L)'
;MSADLHIANALRLAHEDIEAARALFAIGNRNDAYHTQQAAEKILIALLTSEGIRAERKDAHRLDVLQGLLPDANLFKPRFSSVLFLTIYATTYRYPKDAGRLPAKADQAELGAAMETVAQILNEVASHFGFGLTASDRIPATSSTPPRR
;
A
#
# COMPACT_ATOMS: atom_id res chain seq x y z
N MET A 1 9.52 -10.30 -17.61
CA MET A 1 9.75 -10.13 -16.16
C MET A 1 8.68 -10.93 -15.46
N SER A 2 9.01 -11.91 -14.61
CA SER A 2 7.99 -12.80 -14.00
C SER A 2 7.07 -11.99 -13.09
N ALA A 3 5.76 -12.28 -13.15
CA ALA A 3 4.77 -11.70 -12.23
C ALA A 3 5.18 -11.92 -10.77
N ASP A 4 5.77 -13.08 -10.46
CA ASP A 4 6.21 -13.44 -9.11
C ASP A 4 7.27 -12.48 -8.54
N LEU A 5 8.23 -12.06 -9.38
CA LEU A 5 9.28 -11.13 -8.95
C LEU A 5 8.73 -9.71 -8.79
N HIS A 6 7.79 -9.32 -9.66
CA HIS A 6 7.13 -8.02 -9.56
C HIS A 6 6.28 -7.92 -8.29
N ILE A 7 5.50 -8.96 -7.98
CA ILE A 7 4.71 -9.08 -6.75
C ILE A 7 5.63 -8.99 -5.51
N ALA A 8 6.68 -9.82 -5.47
CA ALA A 8 7.59 -9.84 -4.33
C ALA A 8 8.24 -8.46 -4.10
N ASN A 9 8.79 -7.85 -5.15
CA ASN A 9 9.46 -6.56 -5.02
C ASN A 9 8.51 -5.39 -4.71
N ALA A 10 7.28 -5.41 -5.22
CA ALA A 10 6.27 -4.42 -4.84
C ALA A 10 5.98 -4.48 -3.32
N LEU A 11 5.88 -5.68 -2.76
CA LEU A 11 5.61 -5.88 -1.34
C LEU A 11 6.85 -5.60 -0.45
N ARG A 12 8.07 -5.85 -0.93
CA ARG A 12 9.30 -5.40 -0.24
C ARG A 12 9.34 -3.87 -0.14
N LEU A 13 9.03 -3.17 -1.22
CA LEU A 13 8.93 -1.71 -1.18
C LEU A 13 7.78 -1.24 -0.26
N ALA A 14 6.66 -1.95 -0.23
CA ALA A 14 5.58 -1.65 0.74
C ALA A 14 6.04 -1.83 2.19
N HIS A 15 6.92 -2.80 2.46
CA HIS A 15 7.52 -2.99 3.77
C HIS A 15 8.43 -1.82 4.15
N GLU A 16 9.31 -1.38 3.24
CA GLU A 16 10.16 -0.19 3.45
C GLU A 16 9.32 1.07 3.73
N ASP A 17 8.19 1.22 3.03
CA ASP A 17 7.25 2.31 3.28
C ASP A 17 6.63 2.23 4.68
N ILE A 18 6.26 1.04 5.17
CA ILE A 18 5.75 0.91 6.55
C ILE A 18 6.83 1.23 7.59
N GLU A 19 8.07 0.78 7.40
CA GLU A 19 9.18 1.13 8.28
C GLU A 19 9.42 2.65 8.31
N ALA A 20 9.43 3.28 7.14
CA ALA A 20 9.54 4.74 7.02
C ALA A 20 8.36 5.44 7.71
N ALA A 21 7.13 4.98 7.48
CA ALA A 21 5.93 5.55 8.10
C ALA A 21 6.00 5.49 9.63
N ARG A 22 6.44 4.36 10.20
CA ARG A 22 6.61 4.18 11.66
C ARG A 22 7.65 5.13 12.24
N ALA A 23 8.82 5.24 11.58
CA ALA A 23 9.88 6.14 12.01
C ALA A 23 9.43 7.61 11.97
N LEU A 24 8.72 8.01 10.92
CA LEU A 24 8.20 9.37 10.74
C LEU A 24 7.07 9.68 11.72
N PHE A 25 6.18 8.73 11.99
CA PHE A 25 5.11 8.86 12.96
C PHE A 25 5.65 9.10 14.37
N ALA A 26 6.71 8.36 14.76
CA ALA A 26 7.35 8.50 16.07
C ALA A 26 7.93 9.91 16.33
N ILE A 27 8.35 10.61 15.27
CA ILE A 27 8.85 11.99 15.36
C ILE A 27 7.79 13.04 14.96
N GLY A 28 6.55 12.62 14.72
CA GLY A 28 5.45 13.48 14.31
C GLY A 28 5.67 14.16 12.95
N ASN A 29 6.33 13.51 12.00
CA ASN A 29 6.57 14.04 10.66
C ASN A 29 5.39 13.73 9.73
N ARG A 30 4.87 14.75 9.03
CA ARG A 30 3.70 14.67 8.13
C ARG A 30 3.80 13.66 6.97
N ASN A 31 5.00 13.19 6.66
CA ASN A 31 5.23 12.22 5.59
C ASN A 31 4.89 10.78 6.03
N ASP A 32 4.57 10.57 7.31
CA ASP A 32 4.03 9.31 7.84
C ASP A 32 2.79 8.84 7.06
N ALA A 33 1.84 9.74 6.81
CA ALA A 33 0.63 9.45 6.05
C ALA A 33 0.92 9.15 4.57
N TYR A 34 1.91 9.82 3.99
CA TYR A 34 2.35 9.55 2.62
C TYR A 34 2.92 8.14 2.48
N HIS A 35 3.85 7.75 3.34
CA HIS A 35 4.41 6.41 3.29
C HIS A 35 3.38 5.32 3.62
N THR A 36 2.45 5.58 4.55
CA THR A 36 1.34 4.65 4.81
C THR A 36 0.46 4.45 3.57
N GLN A 37 0.17 5.53 2.82
CA GLN A 37 -0.54 5.43 1.54
C GLN A 37 0.26 4.60 0.52
N GLN A 38 1.55 4.88 0.38
CA GLN A 38 2.42 4.24 -0.61
C GLN A 38 2.55 2.73 -0.38
N ALA A 39 2.57 2.30 0.89
CA ALA A 39 2.51 0.90 1.25
C ALA A 39 1.19 0.26 0.80
N ALA A 40 0.05 0.88 1.10
CA ALA A 40 -1.27 0.38 0.69
C ALA A 40 -1.40 0.26 -0.85
N GLU A 41 -0.92 1.26 -1.59
CA GLU A 41 -0.89 1.26 -3.06
C GLU A 41 -0.08 0.09 -3.61
N LYS A 42 1.12 -0.13 -3.09
CA LYS A 42 2.00 -1.21 -3.58
C LYS A 42 1.43 -2.60 -3.29
N ILE A 43 0.75 -2.78 -2.16
CA ILE A 43 0.03 -4.03 -1.87
C ILE A 43 -1.11 -4.24 -2.87
N LEU A 44 -1.91 -3.21 -3.16
CA LEU A 44 -2.98 -3.29 -4.16
C LEU A 44 -2.42 -3.59 -5.56
N ILE A 45 -1.31 -2.97 -5.95
CA ILE A 45 -0.63 -3.27 -7.23
C ILE A 45 -0.16 -4.72 -7.29
N ALA A 46 0.40 -5.26 -6.20
CA ALA A 46 0.81 -6.66 -6.14
C ALA A 46 -0.39 -7.60 -6.29
N LEU A 47 -1.51 -7.32 -5.61
CA LEU A 47 -2.75 -8.09 -5.75
C LEU A 47 -3.31 -8.00 -7.18
N LEU A 48 -3.38 -6.81 -7.78
CA LEU A 48 -3.83 -6.64 -9.17
C LEU A 48 -2.91 -7.37 -10.16
N THR A 49 -1.60 -7.34 -9.92
CA THR A 49 -0.62 -8.09 -10.73
C THR A 49 -0.90 -9.60 -10.68
N SER A 50 -1.23 -10.15 -9.49
CA SER A 50 -1.60 -11.56 -9.36
C SER A 50 -2.86 -11.92 -10.16
N GLU A 51 -3.80 -10.98 -10.28
CA GLU A 51 -5.04 -11.12 -11.05
C GLU A 51 -4.83 -10.90 -12.56
N GLY A 52 -3.61 -10.59 -13.01
CA GLY A 52 -3.33 -10.21 -14.40
C GLY A 52 -3.92 -8.84 -14.80
N ILE A 53 -4.30 -8.01 -13.82
CA ILE A 53 -4.89 -6.70 -14.02
C ILE A 53 -3.80 -5.63 -13.91
N ARG A 54 -3.70 -4.76 -14.91
CA ARG A 54 -2.75 -3.64 -14.92
C ARG A 54 -3.48 -2.34 -14.61
N ALA A 55 -3.13 -1.70 -13.50
CA ALA A 55 -3.57 -0.34 -13.20
C ALA A 55 -2.95 0.67 -14.17
N GLU A 56 -3.73 1.65 -14.61
CA GLU A 56 -3.19 2.78 -15.36
C GLU A 56 -2.31 3.67 -14.46
N ARG A 57 -1.23 4.22 -15.03
CA ARG A 57 -0.29 5.06 -14.27
C ARG A 57 -0.96 6.27 -13.62
N LYS A 58 -1.99 6.83 -14.27
CA LYS A 58 -2.74 7.99 -13.75
C LYS A 58 -3.55 7.66 -12.49
N ASP A 59 -3.90 6.38 -12.29
CA ASP A 59 -4.77 5.90 -11.21
C ASP A 59 -3.98 5.22 -10.09
N ALA A 60 -2.66 5.06 -10.24
CA ALA A 60 -1.81 4.35 -9.27
C ALA A 60 -1.96 4.90 -7.84
N HIS A 61 -2.13 6.22 -7.68
CA HIS A 61 -2.24 6.85 -6.35
C HIS A 61 -3.64 6.84 -5.74
N ARG A 62 -4.64 6.29 -6.44
CA ARG A 62 -6.04 6.29 -6.04
C ARG A 62 -6.42 4.94 -5.45
N LEU A 63 -6.35 4.82 -4.13
CA LEU A 63 -6.61 3.55 -3.44
C LEU A 63 -8.05 3.05 -3.68
N ASP A 64 -9.02 3.96 -3.80
CA ASP A 64 -10.42 3.66 -4.14
C ASP A 64 -10.54 3.00 -5.52
N VAL A 65 -9.83 3.54 -6.51
CA VAL A 65 -9.81 3.01 -7.87
C VAL A 65 -9.11 1.66 -7.91
N LEU A 66 -7.93 1.57 -7.30
CA LEU A 66 -7.17 0.31 -7.25
C LEU A 66 -7.94 -0.81 -6.52
N GLN A 67 -8.57 -0.51 -5.39
CA GLN A 67 -9.43 -1.45 -4.68
C GLN A 67 -10.62 -1.88 -5.55
N GLY A 68 -11.25 -0.93 -6.25
CA GLY A 68 -12.38 -1.19 -7.14
C GLY A 68 -12.07 -2.16 -8.28
N LEU A 69 -10.83 -2.16 -8.77
CA LEU A 69 -10.36 -3.06 -9.83
C LEU A 69 -10.18 -4.52 -9.36
N LEU A 70 -10.02 -4.78 -8.05
CA LEU A 70 -9.90 -6.15 -7.55
C LEU A 70 -11.23 -6.91 -7.73
N PRO A 71 -11.20 -8.20 -8.11
CA PRO A 71 -12.41 -9.04 -8.12
C PRO A 71 -13.03 -9.15 -6.71
N ASP A 72 -14.36 -9.26 -6.62
CA ASP A 72 -15.05 -9.42 -5.33
C ASP A 72 -14.69 -10.72 -4.60
N ALA A 73 -14.23 -11.73 -5.35
CA ALA A 73 -13.70 -12.97 -4.80
C ALA A 73 -12.35 -12.80 -4.09
N ASN A 74 -11.67 -11.66 -4.26
CA ASN A 74 -10.38 -11.41 -3.62
C ASN A 74 -10.55 -11.17 -2.11
N LEU A 75 -9.86 -11.99 -1.29
CA LEU A 75 -9.95 -11.96 0.17
C LEU A 75 -9.62 -10.60 0.78
N PHE A 76 -8.65 -9.89 0.21
CA PHE A 76 -8.11 -8.66 0.80
C PHE A 76 -8.89 -7.40 0.40
N LYS A 77 -9.63 -7.43 -0.71
CA LYS A 77 -10.38 -6.28 -1.24
C LYS A 77 -11.16 -5.48 -0.16
N PRO A 78 -12.05 -6.09 0.67
CA PRO A 78 -12.83 -5.32 1.65
C PRO A 78 -11.99 -4.70 2.78
N ARG A 79 -10.77 -5.19 3.02
CA ARG A 79 -9.90 -4.73 4.11
C ARG A 79 -9.25 -3.38 3.85
N PHE A 80 -9.24 -2.94 2.59
CA PHE A 80 -8.72 -1.61 2.22
C PHE A 80 -9.71 -0.47 2.49
N SER A 81 -10.98 -0.77 2.79
CA SER A 81 -12.03 0.25 2.93
C SER A 81 -11.72 1.27 4.03
N SER A 82 -11.11 0.85 5.14
CA SER A 82 -10.74 1.75 6.24
C SER A 82 -9.54 2.65 5.94
N VAL A 83 -8.80 2.41 4.86
CA VAL A 83 -7.57 3.14 4.53
C VAL A 83 -7.68 3.97 3.26
N LEU A 84 -8.84 4.00 2.58
CA LEU A 84 -9.03 4.75 1.33
C LEU A 84 -8.82 6.27 1.49
N PHE A 85 -9.08 6.80 2.69
CA PHE A 85 -8.85 8.20 3.02
C PHE A 85 -7.39 8.63 2.81
N LEU A 86 -6.45 7.67 2.82
CA LEU A 86 -5.03 7.95 2.63
C LEU A 86 -4.68 8.51 1.23
N THR A 87 -5.56 8.32 0.25
CA THR A 87 -5.38 8.78 -1.15
C THR A 87 -4.99 10.26 -1.26
N ILE A 88 -5.52 11.12 -0.39
CA ILE A 88 -5.25 12.56 -0.42
C ILE A 88 -3.79 12.91 -0.05
N TYR A 89 -3.11 12.05 0.71
CA TYR A 89 -1.73 12.27 1.15
C TYR A 89 -0.70 11.98 0.06
N ALA A 90 -1.08 11.24 -0.98
CA ALA A 90 -0.26 11.00 -2.15
C ALA A 90 -0.46 12.02 -3.27
N THR A 91 -1.46 12.88 -3.15
CA THR A 91 -1.85 13.81 -4.21
C THR A 91 -1.79 15.25 -3.70
N THR A 92 -2.78 15.65 -2.92
CA THR A 92 -3.04 17.04 -2.54
C THR A 92 -2.23 17.49 -1.33
N TYR A 93 -2.14 16.67 -0.27
CA TYR A 93 -1.64 17.13 1.04
C TYR A 93 -0.11 17.30 1.10
N ARG A 94 0.58 16.98 0.00
CA ARG A 94 2.03 17.20 -0.18
C ARG A 94 2.38 18.65 -0.49
N TYR A 95 1.43 19.45 -0.98
CA TYR A 95 1.67 20.81 -1.42
C TYR A 95 1.03 21.83 -0.46
N PRO A 96 1.57 23.06 -0.37
CA PRO A 96 0.86 24.16 0.26
C PRO A 96 -0.53 24.33 -0.36
N LYS A 97 -1.51 24.74 0.46
CA LYS A 97 -2.81 25.22 0.01
C LYS A 97 -2.63 26.48 -0.84
N ASP A 98 -3.65 26.86 -1.61
CA ASP A 98 -3.62 28.05 -2.46
C ASP A 98 -3.22 29.34 -1.74
N ALA A 99 -3.56 29.46 -0.45
CA ALA A 99 -3.16 30.58 0.41
C ALA A 99 -1.74 30.44 1.03
N GLY A 100 -0.91 29.51 0.55
CA GLY A 100 0.45 29.22 1.03
C GLY A 100 0.55 28.46 2.35
N ARG A 101 -0.57 28.19 3.02
CA ARG A 101 -0.60 27.44 4.29
C ARG A 101 -0.41 25.94 4.07
N LEU A 102 0.25 25.28 5.00
CA LEU A 102 0.35 23.83 4.97
C LEU A 102 -0.99 23.15 5.29
N PRO A 103 -1.33 22.03 4.62
CA PRO A 103 -2.39 21.14 5.07
C PRO A 103 -2.15 20.64 6.49
N ALA A 104 -3.26 20.33 7.17
CA ALA A 104 -3.24 19.67 8.46
C ALA A 104 -2.57 18.30 8.31
N LYS A 105 -1.86 17.87 9.36
CA LYS A 105 -1.39 16.49 9.43
C LYS A 105 -2.59 15.55 9.56
N ALA A 106 -2.38 14.28 9.24
CA ALA A 106 -3.36 13.25 9.58
C ALA A 106 -3.59 13.23 11.10
N ASP A 107 -4.80 12.87 11.51
CA ASP A 107 -5.06 12.56 12.91
C ASP A 107 -4.18 11.37 13.34
N GLN A 108 -3.52 11.47 14.49
CA GLN A 108 -2.56 10.45 14.89
C GLN A 108 -3.21 9.11 15.24
N ALA A 109 -4.41 9.11 15.81
CA ALA A 109 -5.10 7.87 16.16
C ALA A 109 -5.62 7.18 14.89
N GLU A 110 -6.22 7.94 13.97
CA GLU A 110 -6.67 7.44 12.67
C GLU A 110 -5.50 6.90 11.83
N LEU A 111 -4.40 7.66 11.74
CA LEU A 111 -3.22 7.22 10.99
C LEU A 111 -2.55 6.00 11.61
N GLY A 112 -2.44 5.94 12.94
CA GLY A 112 -1.91 4.78 13.65
C GLY A 112 -2.72 3.51 13.35
N ALA A 113 -4.05 3.60 13.42
CA ALA A 113 -4.93 2.48 13.08
C ALA A 113 -4.83 2.04 11.61
N ALA A 114 -4.71 3.01 10.68
CA ALA A 114 -4.51 2.74 9.27
C ALA A 114 -3.16 2.04 9.01
N MET A 115 -2.10 2.50 9.67
CA MET A 115 -0.77 1.90 9.56
C MET A 115 -0.73 0.46 10.03
N GLU A 116 -1.37 0.14 11.16
CA GLU A 116 -1.50 -1.24 11.63
C GLU A 116 -2.32 -2.10 10.66
N THR A 117 -3.41 -1.56 10.11
CA THR A 117 -4.21 -2.26 9.10
C THR A 117 -3.37 -2.61 7.87
N VAL A 118 -2.62 -1.65 7.34
CA VAL A 118 -1.76 -1.86 6.16
C VAL A 118 -0.64 -2.86 6.47
N ALA A 119 -0.01 -2.77 7.64
CA ALA A 119 1.04 -3.71 8.05
C ALA A 119 0.51 -5.15 8.21
N GLN A 120 -0.69 -5.33 8.75
CA GLN A 120 -1.33 -6.65 8.85
C GLN A 120 -1.63 -7.23 7.46
N ILE A 121 -2.23 -6.43 6.57
CA ILE A 121 -2.51 -6.87 5.20
C ILE A 121 -1.20 -7.23 4.49
N LEU A 122 -0.14 -6.42 4.62
CA LEU A 122 1.17 -6.69 4.03
C LEU A 122 1.72 -8.05 4.45
N ASN A 123 1.74 -8.34 5.74
CA ASN A 123 2.27 -9.59 6.27
C ASN A 123 1.47 -10.80 5.76
N GLU A 124 0.14 -10.70 5.73
CA GLU A 124 -0.71 -11.79 5.25
C GLU A 124 -0.59 -12.00 3.73
N VAL A 125 -0.50 -10.92 2.94
CA VAL A 125 -0.29 -11.00 1.49
C VAL A 125 1.10 -11.57 1.17
N ALA A 126 2.13 -11.15 1.90
CA ALA A 126 3.48 -11.71 1.73
C ALA A 126 3.52 -13.21 2.10
N SER A 127 2.84 -13.60 3.19
CA SER A 127 2.68 -15.00 3.57
C SER A 127 1.95 -15.81 2.51
N HIS A 128 0.88 -15.27 1.92
CA HIS A 128 0.12 -15.93 0.85
C HIS A 128 0.99 -16.21 -0.39
N PHE A 129 1.82 -15.25 -0.79
CA PHE A 129 2.72 -15.40 -1.94
C PHE A 129 4.04 -16.14 -1.59
N GLY A 130 4.30 -16.41 -0.31
CA GLY A 130 5.35 -17.30 0.15
C GLY A 130 6.77 -16.77 -0.05
N PHE A 131 7.05 -15.53 0.34
CA PHE A 131 8.41 -14.97 0.33
C PHE A 131 8.67 -14.08 1.55
N GLY A 132 9.95 -13.78 1.81
CA GLY A 132 10.36 -12.88 2.89
C GLY A 132 10.44 -11.42 2.46
N LEU A 133 9.85 -10.51 3.23
CA LEU A 133 9.86 -9.05 2.99
C LEU A 133 11.25 -8.42 3.08
N THR A 134 12.19 -9.05 3.79
CA THR A 134 13.59 -8.59 3.93
C THR A 134 14.57 -9.42 3.09
N ALA A 135 14.07 -10.37 2.29
CA ALA A 135 14.90 -11.18 1.42
C ALA A 135 15.42 -10.37 0.21
N SER A 136 16.46 -10.86 -0.48
CA SER A 136 17.01 -10.21 -1.67
C SER A 136 15.93 -9.96 -2.74
N ASP A 137 16.05 -8.82 -3.43
CA ASP A 137 15.25 -8.41 -4.59
C ASP A 137 15.27 -9.38 -5.78
N ARG A 138 16.18 -10.37 -5.76
CA ARG A 138 16.28 -11.45 -6.76
C ARG A 138 15.41 -12.66 -6.43
N ILE A 139 14.88 -12.75 -5.20
CA ILE A 139 14.04 -13.88 -4.77
C ILE A 139 12.58 -13.58 -5.16
N PRO A 140 11.97 -14.35 -6.06
CA PRO A 140 10.57 -14.16 -6.45
C PRO A 140 9.60 -14.68 -5.37
N ALA A 141 8.31 -14.38 -5.54
CA ALA A 141 7.25 -15.09 -4.83
C ALA A 141 7.26 -16.59 -5.19
N THR A 142 6.85 -17.44 -4.24
CA THR A 142 6.68 -18.88 -4.48
C THR A 142 5.45 -19.16 -5.35
N SER A 143 4.43 -18.30 -5.28
CA SER A 143 3.23 -18.36 -6.10
C SER A 143 2.75 -16.95 -6.43
N SER A 144 2.12 -16.77 -7.59
CA SER A 144 1.35 -15.59 -7.99
C SER A 144 -0.15 -15.88 -8.10
N THR A 145 -0.62 -16.98 -7.52
CA THR A 145 -2.05 -17.32 -7.53
C THR A 145 -2.83 -16.28 -6.74
N PRO A 146 -3.90 -15.67 -7.31
CA PRO A 146 -4.71 -14.71 -6.58
C PRO A 146 -5.31 -15.28 -5.30
N PRO A 147 -5.36 -14.51 -4.20
CA PRO A 147 -6.05 -14.92 -2.99
C PRO A 147 -7.56 -14.95 -3.22
N ARG A 148 -8.22 -16.06 -2.90
CA ARG A 148 -9.66 -16.30 -3.12
C ARG A 148 -10.38 -16.64 -1.81
N ARG A 149 -11.64 -16.18 -1.69
CA ARG A 149 -12.58 -16.60 -0.63
C ARG A 149 -12.92 -18.08 -0.70
#